data_AF-A0AAE0KDR3-F1
#
_entry.id   AF-A0AAE0KDR3-F1
#
_cell.length_a   1.000
_cell.length_b   1.000
_cell.length_c   1.000
_cell.angle_alpha   90.00
_cell.angle_beta   90.00
_cell.angle_gamma   90.00
#
_symmetry.space_group_name_H-M   'P 1'
#
loop_
_entity.id
_entity.type
_entity.pdbx_description
1 polymer ?
#
loop_
_entity_poly.entity_id
_entity_poly.type
_entity_poly.pdbx_seq_one_letter_code
_entity_poly.pdbx_strand_id
1 'polypeptide(L)'
;MMFPPISFLTATVTALFVIAALAAPNDTSLAVKPWEISGVGTHSPSGYPANAPYSTLFVSISDPNHIVLGSTRFGDAAFPPSSVNCTVRWLGALENPYGWVNTCTDINHGKWTVEILPGVVTTSGPQSYSSPTTNFVLRFTLSEAVVLMTGTIYERFVGTAAFAVGDNMSGSCGGSGVCNWGLKETVVRPVLVNQTLVETRCLFGSCE
;
A
#
# COMPACT_ATOMS: atom_id res chain seq x y z
N MET A 1 -66.49 13.17 33.93
CA MET A 1 -65.55 14.27 33.59
C MET A 1 -65.02 13.96 32.20
N MET A 2 -65.30 14.83 31.23
CA MET A 2 -65.17 14.60 29.79
C MET A 2 -64.04 15.52 29.30
N PHE A 3 -62.93 14.96 28.80
CA PHE A 3 -61.81 15.74 28.26
C PHE A 3 -61.97 15.90 26.73
N PRO A 4 -61.69 17.08 26.15
CA PRO A 4 -61.79 17.30 24.71
C PRO A 4 -60.51 16.85 23.98
N PRO A 5 -60.59 16.55 22.67
CA PRO A 5 -59.42 16.17 21.87
C PRO A 5 -58.62 17.39 21.44
N ILE A 6 -57.29 17.32 21.63
CA ILE A 6 -56.32 18.34 21.20
C ILE A 6 -55.97 18.06 19.72
N SER A 7 -56.32 19.00 18.85
CA SER A 7 -55.97 18.97 17.43
C SER A 7 -54.59 19.59 17.23
N PHE A 8 -53.64 18.82 16.70
CA PHE A 8 -52.30 19.29 16.36
C PHE A 8 -52.25 19.76 14.90
N LEU A 9 -51.95 21.03 14.69
CA LEU A 9 -51.65 21.63 13.38
C LEU A 9 -50.21 21.29 12.97
N THR A 10 -50.05 20.56 11.87
CA THR A 10 -48.75 20.27 11.24
C THR A 10 -48.41 21.37 10.23
N ALA A 11 -47.40 22.19 10.55
CA ALA A 11 -46.84 23.16 9.62
C ALA A 11 -45.75 22.49 8.77
N THR A 12 -45.99 22.33 7.47
CA THR A 12 -45.00 21.83 6.51
C THR A 12 -44.10 22.97 6.04
N VAL A 13 -42.83 22.94 6.44
CA VAL A 13 -41.79 23.87 5.98
C VAL A 13 -41.07 23.25 4.78
N THR A 14 -41.33 23.77 3.58
CA THR A 14 -40.65 23.39 2.35
C THR A 14 -39.36 24.20 2.19
N ALA A 15 -38.22 23.58 2.48
CA ALA A 15 -36.90 24.18 2.23
C ALA A 15 -36.47 23.92 0.77
N LEU A 16 -36.32 24.99 -0.01
CA LEU A 16 -35.73 24.96 -1.35
C LEU A 16 -34.20 24.90 -1.25
N PHE A 17 -33.63 23.72 -1.44
CA PHE A 17 -32.18 23.55 -1.60
C PHE A 17 -31.79 23.83 -3.06
N VAL A 18 -31.08 24.95 -3.28
CA VAL A 18 -30.41 25.24 -4.54
C VAL A 18 -29.12 24.42 -4.57
N ILE A 19 -29.08 23.36 -5.38
CA ILE A 19 -27.89 22.54 -5.60
C ILE A 19 -27.01 23.27 -6.61
N ALA A 20 -25.99 23.99 -6.13
CA ALA A 20 -24.92 24.47 -6.99
C ALA A 20 -24.10 23.26 -7.46
N ALA A 21 -24.19 22.93 -8.75
CA ALA A 21 -23.34 21.93 -9.37
C ALA A 21 -21.91 22.49 -9.45
N LEU A 22 -21.09 22.18 -8.44
CA LEU A 22 -19.65 22.32 -8.52
C LEU A 22 -19.16 21.41 -9.64
N ALA A 23 -18.72 22.00 -10.75
CA ALA A 23 -17.95 21.27 -11.74
C ALA A 23 -16.73 20.68 -11.03
N ALA A 24 -16.67 19.36 -10.94
CA ALA A 24 -15.51 18.67 -10.41
C ALA A 24 -14.28 19.14 -11.21
N PRO A 25 -13.14 19.45 -10.55
CA PRO A 25 -11.92 19.75 -11.28
C PRO A 25 -11.68 18.62 -12.28
N ASN A 26 -11.39 18.98 -13.53
CA ASN A 26 -10.93 18.04 -14.54
C ASN A 26 -9.63 17.44 -14.00
N ASP A 27 -9.76 16.30 -13.33
CA ASP A 27 -8.66 15.50 -12.84
C ASP A 27 -8.02 14.88 -14.08
N THR A 28 -7.14 15.64 -14.73
CA THR A 28 -6.16 15.09 -15.69
C THR A 28 -5.10 14.32 -14.90
N SER A 29 -5.53 13.45 -13.98
CA SER A 29 -4.69 12.43 -13.42
C SER A 29 -4.28 11.56 -14.61
N LEU A 30 -3.04 11.70 -15.05
CA LEU A 30 -2.39 10.73 -15.92
C LEU A 30 -2.77 9.34 -15.39
N ALA A 31 -3.43 8.54 -16.21
CA ALA A 31 -3.92 7.24 -15.79
C ALA A 31 -2.72 6.35 -15.42
N VAL A 32 -2.35 6.35 -14.14
CA VAL A 32 -1.19 5.63 -13.62
C VAL A 32 -1.56 4.15 -13.58
N LYS A 33 -0.70 3.31 -14.17
CA LYS A 33 -0.86 1.86 -14.11
C LYS A 33 -0.61 1.37 -12.68
N PRO A 34 -1.35 0.37 -12.19
CA PRO A 34 -1.08 -0.22 -10.89
C PRO A 34 0.36 -0.72 -10.78
N TRP A 35 0.94 -0.68 -9.58
CA TRP A 35 2.20 -1.37 -9.32
C TRP A 35 2.01 -2.88 -9.34
N GLU A 36 3.10 -3.58 -9.61
CA GLU A 36 3.10 -5.01 -9.85
C GLU A 36 3.97 -5.73 -8.81
N ILE A 37 3.37 -6.60 -8.01
CA ILE A 37 4.11 -7.48 -7.10
C ILE A 37 4.32 -8.82 -7.79
N SER A 38 5.59 -9.15 -8.04
CA SER A 38 5.99 -10.39 -8.71
C SER A 38 6.25 -11.55 -7.74
N GLY A 39 6.55 -11.23 -6.48
CA GLY A 39 6.84 -12.21 -5.45
C GLY A 39 6.63 -11.67 -4.04
N VAL A 40 6.05 -12.49 -3.18
CA VAL A 40 6.03 -12.31 -1.72
C VAL A 40 6.31 -13.65 -1.09
N GLY A 41 7.09 -13.65 -0.02
CA GLY A 41 7.12 -14.78 0.89
C GLY A 41 7.62 -14.42 2.26
N THR A 42 7.37 -15.33 3.18
CA THR A 42 7.71 -15.19 4.58
C THR A 42 8.34 -16.48 5.08
N HIS A 43 9.25 -16.32 6.03
CA HIS A 43 9.92 -17.39 6.73
C HIS A 43 9.75 -17.16 8.23
N SER A 44 9.28 -18.18 8.94
CA SER A 44 9.27 -18.20 10.39
C SER A 44 10.15 -19.36 10.87
N PRO A 45 11.16 -19.11 11.72
CA PRO A 45 12.04 -20.15 12.19
C PRO A 45 11.35 -21.01 13.26
N SER A 46 11.94 -22.17 13.55
CA SER A 46 11.55 -22.96 14.72
C SER A 46 11.86 -22.20 16.01
N GLY A 47 11.04 -22.32 17.04
CA GLY A 47 11.32 -21.82 18.39
C GLY A 47 12.45 -22.56 19.14
N TYR A 48 13.22 -23.43 18.48
CA TYR A 48 14.32 -24.18 19.12
C TYR A 48 15.57 -23.29 19.33
N PRO A 49 16.28 -23.41 20.47
CA PRO A 49 17.35 -22.49 20.89
C PRO A 49 18.57 -22.40 19.95
N ALA A 50 18.74 -23.33 19.01
CA ALA A 50 19.92 -23.44 18.16
C ALA A 50 19.73 -22.91 16.72
N ASN A 51 18.53 -22.40 16.37
CA ASN A 51 18.25 -21.86 15.04
C ASN A 51 18.24 -20.33 15.03
N ALA A 52 18.48 -19.73 13.86
CA ALA A 52 18.41 -18.28 13.70
C ALA A 52 16.99 -17.79 14.09
N PRO A 53 16.84 -16.92 15.09
CA PRO A 53 15.53 -16.57 15.66
C PRO A 53 14.73 -15.57 14.82
N TYR A 54 15.21 -15.24 13.62
CA TYR A 54 14.67 -14.18 12.80
C TYR A 54 13.57 -14.70 11.89
N SER A 55 12.38 -14.13 12.02
CA SER A 55 11.40 -14.19 10.95
C SER A 55 11.80 -13.21 9.86
N THR A 56 11.51 -13.57 8.61
CA THR A 56 11.84 -12.75 7.44
C THR A 56 10.62 -12.62 6.54
N LEU A 57 10.39 -11.43 6.01
CA LEU A 57 9.48 -11.18 4.89
C LEU A 57 10.29 -10.66 3.72
N PHE A 58 10.08 -11.23 2.53
CA PHE A 58 10.64 -10.74 1.29
C PHE A 58 9.51 -10.39 0.31
N VAL A 59 9.69 -9.30 -0.42
CA VAL A 59 8.75 -8.87 -1.47
C VAL A 59 9.51 -8.22 -2.62
N SER A 60 9.07 -8.51 -3.84
CA SER A 60 9.53 -7.89 -5.08
C SER A 60 8.39 -7.11 -5.70
N ILE A 61 8.58 -5.81 -5.91
CA ILE A 61 7.57 -4.89 -6.44
C ILE A 61 8.18 -4.06 -7.58
N SER A 62 7.37 -3.73 -8.58
CA SER A 62 7.74 -2.86 -9.70
C SER A 62 6.68 -1.82 -9.99
N ASP A 63 7.13 -0.61 -10.29
CA ASP A 63 6.36 0.44 -10.91
C ASP A 63 6.60 0.43 -12.43
N PRO A 64 5.59 0.09 -13.25
CA PRO A 64 5.73 0.06 -14.70
C PRO A 64 5.56 1.45 -15.36
N ASN A 65 5.32 2.50 -14.58
CA ASN A 65 4.99 3.82 -15.11
C ASN A 65 6.24 4.59 -15.54
N HIS A 66 6.10 5.32 -16.65
CA HIS A 66 7.04 6.32 -17.10
C HIS A 66 6.29 7.65 -17.15
N ILE A 67 6.48 8.51 -16.15
CA ILE A 67 5.71 9.74 -15.96
C ILE A 67 6.57 10.92 -16.39
N VAL A 68 6.27 11.50 -17.56
CA VAL A 68 6.97 12.69 -18.05
C VAL A 68 6.37 13.93 -17.40
N LEU A 69 7.19 14.69 -16.67
CA LEU A 69 6.78 15.92 -15.97
C LEU A 69 7.15 17.18 -16.75
N GLY A 70 8.12 17.08 -17.67
CA GLY A 70 8.53 18.20 -18.51
C GLY A 70 9.78 17.86 -19.32
N SER A 71 10.45 18.89 -19.82
CA SER A 71 11.69 18.73 -20.58
C SER A 71 12.84 19.52 -19.97
N THR A 72 14.05 18.99 -20.15
CA THR A 72 15.31 19.63 -19.80
C THR A 72 16.15 19.88 -21.05
N ARG A 73 17.26 20.62 -20.92
CA ARG A 73 18.24 20.76 -22.00
C ARG A 73 18.87 19.43 -22.45
N PHE A 74 18.72 18.36 -21.67
CA PHE A 74 19.29 17.04 -21.93
C PHE A 74 18.25 15.99 -22.34
N GLY A 75 16.98 16.36 -22.49
CA GLY A 75 15.87 15.44 -22.77
C GLY A 75 14.76 15.54 -21.73
N ASP A 76 13.83 14.60 -21.76
CA ASP A 76 12.65 14.61 -20.90
C ASP A 76 13.01 14.42 -19.42
N ALA A 77 12.40 15.25 -18.57
CA ALA A 77 12.40 15.04 -17.13
C ALA A 77 11.21 14.15 -16.78
N ALA A 78 11.50 12.92 -16.38
CA ALA A 78 10.49 11.92 -16.08
C ALA A 78 10.83 11.14 -14.82
N PHE A 79 9.81 10.55 -14.21
CA PHE A 79 9.97 9.41 -13.30
C PHE A 79 10.01 8.13 -14.15
N PRO A 80 11.17 7.47 -14.27
CA PRO A 80 11.26 6.23 -15.02
C PRO A 80 10.74 5.02 -14.22
N PRO A 81 10.36 3.93 -14.91
CA PRO A 81 9.97 2.69 -14.25
C PRO A 81 11.02 2.23 -13.24
N SER A 82 10.57 1.64 -12.13
CA SER A 82 11.46 1.16 -11.08
C SER A 82 11.04 -0.22 -10.58
N SER A 83 11.99 -1.02 -10.10
CA SER A 83 11.71 -2.30 -9.45
C SER A 83 12.68 -2.50 -8.30
N VAL A 84 12.17 -2.99 -7.19
CA VAL A 84 12.92 -3.16 -5.95
C VAL A 84 12.60 -4.47 -5.27
N ASN A 85 13.55 -4.93 -4.46
CA ASN A 85 13.36 -5.99 -3.49
C ASN A 85 13.37 -5.39 -2.10
N CYS A 86 12.39 -5.74 -1.27
CA CYS A 86 12.33 -5.34 0.12
C CYS A 86 12.48 -6.57 1.01
N THR A 87 13.26 -6.45 2.07
CA THR A 87 13.42 -7.51 3.09
C THR A 87 13.19 -6.92 4.46
N VAL A 88 12.27 -7.50 5.22
CA VAL A 88 11.99 -7.13 6.61
C VAL A 88 12.38 -8.30 7.50
N ARG A 89 13.10 -8.03 8.59
CA ARG A 89 13.54 -9.03 9.57
C ARG A 89 13.21 -8.58 10.98
N TRP A 90 12.73 -9.51 11.80
CA TRP A 90 12.41 -9.27 13.21
C TRP A 90 12.61 -10.56 14.02
N LEU A 91 12.79 -10.43 15.32
CA LEU A 91 12.86 -11.56 16.26
C LEU A 91 11.46 -12.18 16.41
N GLY A 92 11.25 -13.37 15.84
CA GLY A 92 9.92 -13.92 15.61
C GLY A 92 8.95 -13.84 16.80
N ALA A 93 9.21 -14.60 17.86
CA ALA A 93 8.31 -14.67 19.02
C ALA A 93 8.43 -13.48 20.00
N LEU A 94 9.40 -12.57 19.79
CA LEU A 94 9.76 -11.52 20.75
C LEU A 94 9.38 -10.12 20.27
N GLU A 95 9.25 -9.94 18.96
CA GLU A 95 8.99 -8.64 18.35
C GLU A 95 7.74 -8.67 17.48
N ASN A 96 7.04 -7.54 17.48
CA ASN A 96 5.94 -7.29 16.58
C ASN A 96 6.40 -6.29 15.51
N PRO A 97 6.53 -6.70 14.24
CA PRO A 97 7.05 -5.83 13.18
C PRO A 97 5.99 -4.86 12.62
N TYR A 98 4.75 -4.87 13.13
CA TYR A 98 3.71 -3.97 12.63
C TYR A 98 4.08 -2.51 12.84
N GLY A 99 3.90 -1.69 11.81
CA GLY A 99 4.25 -0.27 11.81
C GLY A 99 5.72 0.04 11.52
N TRP A 100 6.56 -0.97 11.32
CA TRP A 100 7.98 -0.74 11.01
C TRP A 100 8.15 -0.40 9.53
N VAL A 101 8.68 0.80 9.27
CA VAL A 101 9.02 1.24 7.92
C VAL A 101 10.43 0.80 7.58
N ASN A 102 10.56 -0.09 6.60
CA ASN A 102 11.83 -0.64 6.14
C ASN A 102 12.16 -0.10 4.74
N THR A 103 13.43 0.17 4.49
CA THR A 103 13.91 0.59 3.16
C THR A 103 14.11 -0.63 2.27
N CYS A 104 13.72 -0.51 1.00
CA CYS A 104 14.00 -1.52 -0.01
C CYS A 104 15.38 -1.27 -0.65
N THR A 105 15.77 -2.09 -1.63
CA THR A 105 16.97 -1.85 -2.45
C THR A 105 16.94 -0.45 -3.07
N ASP A 106 18.10 0.21 -3.12
CA ASP A 106 18.22 1.57 -3.66
C ASP A 106 17.93 1.61 -5.17
N ILE A 107 17.37 2.73 -5.62
CA ILE A 107 17.18 3.08 -7.03
C ILE A 107 17.75 4.48 -7.27
N ASN A 108 18.02 4.82 -8.54
CA ASN A 108 18.73 6.06 -8.88
C ASN A 108 17.92 7.34 -8.65
N HIS A 109 16.59 7.25 -8.72
CA HIS A 109 15.70 8.41 -8.84
C HIS A 109 14.61 8.48 -7.76
N GLY A 110 14.74 7.66 -6.72
CA GLY A 110 13.76 7.63 -5.65
C GLY A 110 14.10 6.68 -4.51
N LYS A 111 13.13 6.49 -3.63
CA LYS A 111 13.21 5.61 -2.48
C LYS A 111 11.92 4.85 -2.31
N TRP A 112 12.07 3.53 -2.23
CA TRP A 112 10.99 2.63 -1.84
C TRP A 112 11.09 2.28 -0.37
N THR A 113 9.93 2.29 0.29
CA THR A 113 9.79 1.70 1.62
C THR A 113 8.61 0.73 1.66
N VAL A 114 8.72 -0.23 2.57
CA VAL A 114 7.66 -1.19 2.88
C VAL A 114 7.37 -1.16 4.38
N GLU A 115 6.11 -1.30 4.72
CA GLU A 115 5.63 -1.40 6.10
C GLU A 115 4.63 -2.53 6.23
N ILE A 116 4.80 -3.33 7.28
CA ILE A 116 3.87 -4.40 7.61
C ILE A 116 2.74 -3.81 8.45
N LEU A 117 1.50 -4.00 8.00
CA LEU A 117 0.29 -3.63 8.69
C LEU A 117 -0.47 -4.89 9.11
N PRO A 118 -1.29 -4.82 10.19
CA PRO A 118 -2.17 -5.91 10.56
C PRO A 118 -3.10 -6.30 9.40
N GLY A 119 -3.28 -7.62 9.20
CA GLY A 119 -4.25 -8.14 8.25
C GLY A 119 -5.68 -7.92 8.74
N VAL A 120 -6.62 -7.78 7.79
CA VAL A 120 -8.05 -7.80 8.12
C VAL A 120 -8.46 -9.26 8.33
N VAL A 121 -9.09 -9.56 9.47
CA VAL A 121 -9.65 -10.89 9.75
C VAL A 121 -10.70 -11.19 8.69
N THR A 122 -10.41 -12.13 7.78
CA THR A 122 -11.40 -12.56 6.79
C THR A 122 -12.49 -13.37 7.47
N THR A 123 -13.72 -13.25 6.99
CA THR A 123 -14.93 -13.78 7.61
C THR A 123 -15.06 -15.31 7.55
N SER A 124 -14.12 -16.01 6.92
CA SER A 124 -14.23 -17.45 6.61
C SER A 124 -13.45 -18.40 7.54
N GLY A 125 -13.05 -17.97 8.74
CA GLY A 125 -12.38 -18.86 9.69
C GLY A 125 -12.48 -18.42 11.16
N PRO A 126 -12.30 -19.34 12.13
CA PRO A 126 -12.25 -19.00 13.54
C PRO A 126 -11.13 -17.98 13.77
N GLN A 127 -11.47 -16.78 14.24
CA GLN A 127 -10.60 -15.63 14.55
C GLN A 127 -9.13 -15.86 14.16
N SER A 128 -8.83 -15.72 12.87
CA SER A 128 -7.46 -15.89 12.39
C SER A 128 -6.67 -14.70 12.92
N TYR A 129 -5.88 -14.90 13.98
CA TYR A 129 -5.01 -13.87 14.52
C TYR A 129 -4.14 -13.31 13.38
N SER A 130 -4.16 -11.99 13.21
CA SER A 130 -3.26 -11.30 12.30
C SER A 130 -1.83 -11.65 12.71
N SER A 131 -1.13 -12.41 11.86
CA SER A 131 0.27 -12.77 12.07
C SER A 131 1.08 -12.20 10.91
N PRO A 132 2.24 -11.57 11.20
CA PRO A 132 3.07 -10.91 10.18
C PRO A 132 3.68 -11.90 9.18
N THR A 133 3.52 -13.22 9.39
CA THR A 133 3.97 -14.26 8.47
C THR A 133 2.83 -14.91 7.69
N THR A 134 1.58 -14.85 8.15
CA THR A 134 0.45 -15.56 7.52
C THR A 134 -0.69 -14.68 7.04
N ASN A 135 -1.01 -13.59 7.74
CA ASN A 135 -2.12 -12.70 7.44
C ASN A 135 -1.70 -11.25 7.72
N PHE A 136 -1.34 -10.52 6.69
CA PHE A 136 -0.79 -9.17 6.81
C PHE A 136 -1.15 -8.31 5.60
N VAL A 137 -1.07 -7.00 5.77
CA VAL A 137 -1.13 -6.04 4.67
C VAL A 137 0.25 -5.41 4.54
N LEU A 138 0.72 -5.22 3.31
CA LEU A 138 1.90 -4.41 3.05
C LEU A 138 1.47 -3.04 2.55
N ARG A 139 2.05 -2.00 3.14
CA ARG A 139 1.99 -0.63 2.65
C ARG A 139 3.32 -0.30 1.98
N PHE A 140 3.26 0.05 0.71
CA PHE A 140 4.39 0.50 -0.07
C PHE A 140 4.35 2.02 -0.20
N THR A 141 5.51 2.65 -0.10
CA THR A 141 5.67 4.07 -0.41
C THR A 141 6.80 4.23 -1.42
N LEU A 142 6.51 4.94 -2.50
CA LEU A 142 7.49 5.39 -3.48
C LEU A 142 7.62 6.90 -3.33
N SER A 143 8.84 7.38 -3.12
CA SER A 143 9.17 8.81 -3.06
C SER A 143 10.21 9.11 -4.12
N GLU A 144 9.89 10.00 -5.05
CA GLU A 144 10.74 10.31 -6.19
C GLU A 144 10.95 11.81 -6.31
N ALA A 145 12.08 12.21 -6.88
CA ALA A 145 12.36 13.60 -7.17
C ALA A 145 13.01 13.72 -8.54
N VAL A 146 12.53 14.69 -9.33
CA VAL A 146 13.09 14.98 -10.65
C VAL A 146 13.47 16.44 -10.75
N VAL A 147 14.61 16.71 -11.40
CA VAL A 147 15.08 18.06 -11.68
C VAL A 147 14.56 18.49 -13.04
N LEU A 148 13.77 19.56 -13.05
CA LEU A 148 13.27 20.26 -14.23
C LEU A 148 14.22 21.41 -14.60
N MET A 149 13.95 22.08 -15.73
CA MET A 149 14.59 23.37 -16.02
C MET A 149 14.18 24.47 -15.05
N THR A 150 12.93 24.45 -14.58
CA THR A 150 12.32 25.48 -13.74
C THR A 150 12.44 25.21 -12.24
N GLY A 151 12.85 23.99 -11.84
CA GLY A 151 12.87 23.60 -10.44
C GLY A 151 13.10 22.12 -10.19
N THR A 152 12.73 21.63 -9.01
CA THR A 152 12.76 20.21 -8.65
C THR A 152 11.41 19.81 -8.08
N ILE A 153 10.76 18.85 -8.71
CA ILE A 153 9.48 18.28 -8.24
C ILE A 153 9.77 17.04 -7.41
N TYR A 154 9.08 16.92 -6.29
CA TYR A 154 9.03 15.74 -5.44
C TYR A 154 7.60 15.20 -5.42
N GLU A 155 7.47 13.90 -5.63
CA GLU A 155 6.19 13.19 -5.51
C GLU A 155 6.30 11.99 -4.57
N ARG A 156 5.20 11.72 -3.86
CA ARG A 156 5.07 10.56 -2.99
C ARG A 156 3.79 9.81 -3.30
N PHE A 157 3.94 8.53 -3.62
CA PHE A 157 2.87 7.59 -3.88
C PHE A 157 2.77 6.55 -2.76
N VAL A 158 1.56 6.13 -2.44
CA VAL A 158 1.29 5.09 -1.46
C VAL A 158 0.32 4.07 -2.03
N GLY A 159 0.61 2.78 -1.83
CA GLY A 159 -0.25 1.67 -2.24
C GLY A 159 -0.26 0.58 -1.18
N THR A 160 -1.35 -0.21 -1.13
CA THR A 160 -1.47 -1.32 -0.18
C THR A 160 -1.90 -2.62 -0.86
N ALA A 161 -1.41 -3.75 -0.35
CA ALA A 161 -1.79 -5.08 -0.79
C ALA A 161 -1.95 -6.03 0.39
N ALA A 162 -3.01 -6.84 0.39
CA ALA A 162 -3.29 -7.81 1.43
C ALA A 162 -2.78 -9.20 1.05
N PHE A 163 -2.25 -9.93 2.03
CA PHE A 163 -1.76 -11.29 1.87
C PHE A 163 -2.26 -12.20 2.99
N ALA A 164 -2.79 -13.34 2.60
CA ALA A 164 -3.37 -14.30 3.53
C ALA A 164 -3.09 -15.75 3.08
N VAL A 165 -2.62 -16.57 4.00
CA VAL A 165 -2.47 -18.02 3.79
C VAL A 165 -3.84 -18.65 3.63
N GLY A 166 -4.00 -19.46 2.58
CA GLY A 166 -5.29 -20.03 2.19
C GLY A 166 -5.98 -19.23 1.10
N ASP A 167 -5.72 -17.93 1.01
CA ASP A 167 -6.22 -17.05 -0.06
C ASP A 167 -5.19 -16.89 -1.18
N ASN A 168 -4.40 -15.82 -1.20
CA ASN A 168 -3.36 -15.59 -2.22
C ASN A 168 -1.98 -16.16 -1.84
N MET A 169 -1.79 -16.61 -0.59
CA MET A 169 -0.58 -17.30 -0.14
C MET A 169 -0.80 -18.80 0.09
N SER A 170 0.27 -19.56 -0.10
CA SER A 170 0.37 -20.99 0.20
C SER A 170 1.75 -21.34 0.73
N GLY A 171 1.87 -22.51 1.35
CA GLY A 171 3.13 -22.98 1.90
C GLY A 171 2.91 -24.11 2.89
N SER A 172 3.90 -24.32 3.74
CA SER A 172 3.85 -25.42 4.71
C SER A 172 4.71 -25.12 5.93
N CYS A 173 4.32 -25.72 7.05
CA CYS A 173 5.14 -25.80 8.26
C CYS A 173 5.73 -27.21 8.40
N GLY A 174 7.02 -27.29 8.71
CA GLY A 174 7.65 -28.53 9.13
C GLY A 174 7.29 -28.88 10.58
N GLY A 175 7.48 -30.15 10.96
CA GLY A 175 7.23 -30.62 12.33
C GLY A 175 8.07 -29.93 13.41
N SER A 176 9.16 -29.25 13.03
CA SER A 176 9.99 -28.43 13.91
C SER A 176 9.43 -27.02 14.16
N GLY A 177 8.29 -26.66 13.55
CA GLY A 177 7.68 -25.33 13.66
C GLY A 177 8.24 -24.29 12.68
N VAL A 178 9.17 -24.66 11.80
CA VAL A 178 9.60 -23.79 10.70
C VAL A 178 8.47 -23.68 9.68
N CYS A 179 8.05 -22.47 9.35
CA CYS A 179 7.02 -22.23 8.35
C CYS A 179 7.56 -21.37 7.21
N ASN A 180 7.21 -21.73 5.98
CA ASN A 180 7.47 -20.92 4.80
C ASN A 180 6.16 -20.70 4.06
N TRP A 181 5.87 -19.44 3.75
CA TRP A 181 4.69 -19.05 2.97
C TRP A 181 5.13 -18.21 1.79
N GLY A 182 4.43 -18.33 0.67
CA GLY A 182 4.68 -17.52 -0.51
C GLY A 182 3.42 -17.35 -1.34
N LEU A 183 3.47 -16.45 -2.33
CA LEU A 183 2.38 -16.31 -3.30
C LEU A 183 2.10 -17.64 -3.99
N LYS A 184 0.82 -17.98 -4.13
CA LYS A 184 0.40 -19.14 -4.94
C LYS A 184 0.84 -18.96 -6.39
N GLU A 185 1.07 -20.07 -7.07
CA GLU A 185 1.28 -20.06 -8.53
C GLU A 185 -0.03 -19.81 -9.29
N THR A 186 -1.16 -20.20 -8.70
CA THR A 186 -2.50 -20.05 -9.31
C THR A 186 -3.08 -18.65 -9.21
N VAL A 187 -2.48 -17.76 -8.41
CA VAL A 187 -2.86 -16.35 -8.37
C VAL A 187 -2.37 -15.70 -9.65
N VAL A 188 -3.22 -14.89 -10.31
CA VAL A 188 -2.83 -14.11 -11.48
C VAL A 188 -1.65 -13.22 -11.07
N ARG A 189 -0.47 -13.52 -11.60
CA ARG A 189 0.73 -12.72 -11.40
C ARG A 189 0.86 -11.71 -12.54
N PRO A 190 1.19 -10.45 -12.26
CA PRO A 190 1.52 -9.89 -10.94
C PRO A 190 0.28 -9.56 -10.07
N VAL A 191 0.45 -9.52 -8.74
CA VAL A 191 -0.56 -8.94 -7.85
C VAL A 191 -0.53 -7.42 -8.03
N LEU A 192 -1.65 -6.83 -8.44
CA LEU A 192 -1.76 -5.41 -8.76
C LEU A 192 -2.01 -4.57 -7.50
N VAL A 193 -1.32 -3.45 -7.38
CA VAL A 193 -1.46 -2.48 -6.29
C VAL A 193 -1.86 -1.14 -6.87
N ASN A 194 -3.07 -0.69 -6.53
CA ASN A 194 -3.50 0.66 -6.85
C ASN A 194 -2.82 1.64 -5.89
N GLN A 195 -2.06 2.56 -6.45
CA GLN A 195 -1.38 3.62 -5.73
C GLN A 195 -2.19 4.91 -5.75
N THR A 196 -1.93 5.77 -4.77
CA THR A 196 -2.48 7.12 -4.67
C THR A 196 -1.34 8.10 -4.48
N LEU A 197 -1.34 9.18 -5.25
CA LEU A 197 -0.46 10.32 -5.03
C LEU A 197 -0.90 11.03 -3.75
N VAL A 198 -0.07 10.99 -2.72
CA VAL A 198 -0.38 11.57 -1.41
C VAL A 198 0.30 12.92 -1.18
N GLU A 199 1.29 13.27 -1.99
CA GLU A 199 2.07 14.48 -1.83
C GLU A 199 2.78 14.84 -3.13
N THR A 200 2.66 16.11 -3.52
CA THR A 200 3.47 16.75 -4.56
C THR A 200 4.02 18.04 -3.99
N ARG A 201 5.33 18.27 -4.13
CA ARG A 201 6.00 19.48 -3.66
C ARG A 201 7.03 19.97 -4.65
N CYS A 202 7.10 21.28 -4.85
CA CYS A 202 8.24 21.93 -5.46
C CYS A 202 9.32 22.14 -4.40
N LEU A 203 10.45 21.43 -4.51
CA LEU A 203 11.55 21.54 -3.55
C LEU A 203 12.42 22.77 -3.82
N PHE A 204 12.54 23.18 -5.07
CA PHE A 204 13.34 24.31 -5.51
C PHE A 204 12.77 24.88 -6.82
N GLY A 205 12.90 26.19 -7.05
CA GLY A 205 12.46 26.85 -8.28
C GLY A 205 10.96 27.15 -8.32
N SER A 206 10.41 27.32 -9.53
CA SER A 206 8.98 27.60 -9.76
C SER A 206 8.15 26.35 -10.07
N CYS A 207 8.80 25.25 -10.53
CA CYS A 207 8.16 23.99 -10.93
C CYS A 207 6.92 24.16 -11.81
N GLU A 208 6.92 25.21 -12.64
CA GLU A 208 5.98 25.45 -13.73
C GLU A 208 6.32 24.56 -14.93
#